data_AF-A0A916QEZ9-F1
#
_entry.id   AF-A0A916QEZ9-F1
#
_cell.length_a   1.000
_cell.length_b   1.000
_cell.length_c   1.000
_cell.angle_alpha   90.00
_cell.angle_beta   90.00
_cell.angle_gamma   90.00
#
_symmetry.space_group_name_H-M   'P 1'
#
loop_
_entity.id
_entity.type
_entity.pdbx_description
1 polymer ?
#
loop_
_entity_poly.entity_id
_entity_poly.type
_entity_poly.pdbx_seq_one_letter_code
_entity_poly.pdbx_strand_id
1 'polypeptide(L)'
;MSTLDHKIDFAVVLSVTKANPNGDPLNGNRPRQNYDGYGEISDVAIKRKIRNRLQDMGEKIFVQSDDRRTDSYNSLRERAEAHPELAKMLKAKNTSVEEFTKIACKEWIDVRSFGQVFAFKTNSVSIGIRGPVSIHAATSIDPIDIVSIQITKSVNSEPKETRSSDTMGMKHRVDFGLYVFKGSINTQLAEKTGFTNEDAEKIKQALMTLFENDSSSARPEGSMEVHKVYWWKHNSKLGQYSSAKVHRSLKIKSLTEQPRSFEDYEISLEQLDGLQVEVIDGI
;
A
#
# COMPACT_ATOMS: atom_id res chain seq x y z
N MET A 1 0.93 22.67 12.03
CA MET A 1 -0.05 21.57 12.16
C MET A 1 0.25 20.81 13.43
N SER A 2 -0.77 20.30 14.13
CA SER A 2 -0.57 19.46 15.31
C SER A 2 -0.23 18.03 14.91
N THR A 3 0.67 17.40 15.67
CA THR A 3 0.88 15.95 15.66
C THR A 3 -0.44 15.23 15.88
N LEU A 4 -0.62 14.07 15.25
CA LEU A 4 -1.80 13.21 15.45
C LEU A 4 -2.08 12.98 16.95
N ASP A 5 -3.28 13.37 17.39
CA ASP A 5 -3.69 13.38 18.81
C ASP A 5 -4.70 12.29 19.16
N HIS A 6 -5.15 11.51 18.18
CA HIS A 6 -6.05 10.39 18.35
C HIS A 6 -5.62 9.19 17.50
N LYS A 7 -5.88 7.99 18.00
CA LYS A 7 -5.68 6.77 17.20
C LYS A 7 -6.70 6.70 16.07
N ILE A 8 -6.28 6.13 14.95
CA ILE A 8 -7.16 5.82 13.83
C ILE A 8 -7.04 4.34 13.51
N ASP A 9 -8.17 3.67 13.32
CA ASP A 9 -8.24 2.35 12.68
C ASP A 9 -8.95 2.53 11.34
N PHE A 10 -8.58 1.72 10.34
CA PHE A 10 -9.27 1.74 9.04
C PHE A 10 -9.33 0.36 8.41
N ALA A 11 -10.28 0.20 7.49
CA ALA A 11 -10.43 -0.97 6.65
C ALA A 11 -10.86 -0.52 5.25
N VAL A 12 -10.34 -1.19 4.23
CA VAL A 12 -10.64 -0.87 2.84
C VAL A 12 -11.15 -2.13 2.18
N VAL A 13 -12.32 -2.01 1.55
CA VAL A 13 -12.95 -3.04 0.73
C VAL A 13 -12.72 -2.68 -0.72
N LEU A 14 -12.11 -3.58 -1.48
CA LEU A 14 -11.77 -3.36 -2.88
C LEU A 14 -12.05 -4.60 -3.70
N SER A 15 -12.38 -4.43 -4.97
CA SER A 15 -12.61 -5.54 -5.90
C SER A 15 -11.55 -5.60 -6.99
N VAL A 16 -11.40 -6.79 -7.55
CA VAL A 16 -10.53 -7.06 -8.70
C VAL A 16 -11.32 -7.87 -9.70
N THR A 17 -11.42 -7.38 -10.93
CA THR A 17 -12.18 -8.02 -12.01
C THR A 17 -11.29 -8.18 -13.22
N LYS A 18 -10.98 -9.43 -13.61
CA LYS A 18 -10.14 -9.77 -14.77
C LYS A 18 -8.75 -9.10 -14.76
N ALA A 19 -8.13 -8.96 -13.59
CA ALA A 19 -6.82 -8.33 -13.41
C ALA A 19 -5.87 -9.10 -12.49
N ASN A 20 -4.60 -8.71 -12.51
CA ASN A 20 -3.58 -9.21 -11.58
C ASN A 20 -3.27 -8.16 -10.52
N PRO A 21 -3.83 -8.27 -9.31
CA PRO A 21 -3.71 -7.23 -8.31
C PRO A 21 -2.30 -7.20 -7.69
N ASN A 22 -1.70 -8.36 -7.48
CA ASN A 22 -0.32 -8.50 -7.03
C ASN A 22 0.26 -9.85 -7.48
N GLY A 23 1.13 -9.80 -8.49
CA GLY A 23 1.80 -11.00 -8.99
C GLY A 23 2.92 -11.49 -8.06
N ASP A 24 3.10 -12.80 -8.01
CA ASP A 24 4.15 -13.47 -7.26
C ASP A 24 5.41 -13.67 -8.13
N PRO A 25 6.52 -12.99 -7.82
CA PRO A 25 7.76 -13.14 -8.58
C PRO A 25 8.33 -14.56 -8.49
N LEU A 26 7.96 -15.35 -7.48
CA LEU A 26 8.41 -16.74 -7.34
C LEU A 26 7.54 -17.74 -8.10
N ASN A 27 6.37 -17.32 -8.58
CA ASN A 27 5.40 -18.19 -9.26
C ASN A 27 5.00 -17.63 -10.63
N GLY A 28 5.98 -17.20 -11.42
CA GLY A 28 5.76 -16.74 -12.80
C GLY A 28 4.82 -15.54 -12.92
N ASN A 29 4.79 -14.66 -11.91
CA ASN A 29 3.91 -13.49 -11.84
C ASN A 29 2.40 -13.84 -11.80
N ARG A 30 2.03 -15.07 -11.42
CA ARG A 30 0.64 -15.42 -11.09
C ARG A 30 0.14 -14.56 -9.91
N PRO A 31 -1.14 -14.18 -9.85
CA PRO A 31 -1.70 -13.55 -8.65
C PRO A 31 -1.33 -14.36 -7.39
N ARG A 32 -0.95 -13.66 -6.31
CA ARG A 32 -0.67 -14.32 -5.03
C ARG A 32 -1.93 -14.99 -4.50
N GLN A 33 -1.76 -16.21 -3.99
CA GLN A 33 -2.81 -17.01 -3.41
C GLN A 33 -2.23 -17.80 -2.23
N ASN A 34 -2.95 -17.88 -1.12
CA ASN A 34 -2.56 -18.71 0.01
C ASN A 34 -2.95 -20.19 -0.23
N TYR A 35 -2.57 -21.07 0.69
CA TYR A 35 -2.85 -22.51 0.57
C TYR A 35 -4.35 -22.86 0.53
N ASP A 36 -5.20 -22.04 1.13
CA ASP A 36 -6.65 -22.22 1.18
C ASP A 36 -7.36 -21.63 -0.06
N GLY A 37 -6.60 -21.10 -1.02
CA GLY A 37 -7.14 -20.54 -2.27
C GLY A 37 -7.51 -19.06 -2.23
N TYR A 38 -7.31 -18.37 -1.11
CA TYR A 38 -7.62 -16.94 -0.99
C TYR A 38 -6.52 -16.11 -1.62
N GLY A 39 -6.92 -15.10 -2.40
CA GLY A 39 -6.01 -14.18 -3.03
C GLY A 39 -5.36 -13.24 -2.01
N GLU A 40 -4.13 -12.82 -2.28
CA GLU A 40 -3.40 -11.89 -1.43
C GLU A 40 -2.85 -10.69 -2.19
N ILE A 41 -2.84 -9.52 -1.54
CA ILE A 41 -2.13 -8.32 -1.98
C ILE A 41 -1.22 -7.92 -0.83
N SER A 42 0.09 -7.97 -1.03
CA SER A 42 1.03 -7.69 0.06
C SER A 42 0.90 -6.25 0.55
N ASP A 43 1.19 -6.05 1.84
CA ASP A 43 1.19 -4.72 2.45
C ASP A 43 2.17 -3.77 1.75
N VAL A 44 3.32 -4.28 1.27
CA VAL A 44 4.28 -3.49 0.50
C VAL A 44 3.74 -3.07 -0.87
N ALA A 45 2.91 -3.89 -1.53
CA ALA A 45 2.25 -3.51 -2.77
C ALA A 45 1.19 -2.43 -2.54
N ILE A 46 0.43 -2.53 -1.45
CA ILE A 46 -0.55 -1.50 -1.05
C ILE A 46 0.17 -0.20 -0.70
N LYS A 47 1.23 -0.26 0.12
CA LYS A 47 2.05 0.91 0.47
C LYS A 47 2.72 1.54 -0.75
N ARG A 48 3.03 0.79 -1.81
CA ARG A 48 3.52 1.34 -3.08
C ARG A 48 2.44 2.17 -3.76
N LYS A 49 1.21 1.67 -3.86
CA LYS A 49 0.07 2.41 -4.42
C LYS A 49 -0.23 3.68 -3.63
N ILE A 50 -0.22 3.60 -2.29
CA ILE A 50 -0.37 4.80 -1.44
C ILE A 50 0.75 5.81 -1.70
N ARG A 51 2.01 5.39 -1.83
CA ARG A 51 3.11 6.30 -2.21
C ARG A 51 2.87 6.97 -3.55
N ASN A 52 2.41 6.22 -4.56
CA ASN A 52 2.11 6.78 -5.89
C ASN A 52 1.03 7.86 -5.78
N ARG A 53 -0.03 7.60 -5.00
CA ARG A 53 -1.11 8.58 -4.77
C ARG A 53 -0.66 9.81 -3.99
N LEU A 54 0.13 9.64 -2.95
CA LEU A 54 0.74 10.77 -2.23
C LEU A 54 1.64 11.60 -3.17
N GLN A 55 2.39 10.95 -4.06
CA GLN A 55 3.18 11.63 -5.07
C GLN A 55 2.32 12.41 -6.07
N ASP A 56 1.20 11.84 -6.53
CA ASP A 56 0.23 12.53 -7.38
C ASP A 56 -0.38 13.76 -6.68
N MET A 57 -0.51 13.71 -5.36
CA MET A 57 -0.94 14.83 -4.50
C MET A 57 0.17 15.86 -4.24
N GLY A 58 1.36 15.70 -4.84
CA GLY A 58 2.48 16.64 -4.74
C GLY A 58 3.42 16.39 -3.55
N GLU A 59 3.25 15.29 -2.81
CA GLU A 59 4.13 14.99 -1.69
C GLU A 59 5.47 14.39 -2.13
N LYS A 60 6.52 14.70 -1.37
CA LYS A 60 7.85 14.13 -1.60
C LYS A 60 7.93 12.71 -1.05
N ILE A 61 8.31 11.78 -1.93
CA ILE A 61 8.48 10.36 -1.61
C ILE A 61 9.96 9.97 -1.62
N PHE A 62 10.43 9.26 -0.60
CA PHE A 62 11.79 8.74 -0.56
C PHE A 62 11.95 7.50 -1.44
N VAL A 63 11.04 6.53 -1.30
CA VAL A 63 11.10 5.26 -2.03
C VAL A 63 10.29 5.34 -3.32
N GLN A 64 10.89 5.94 -4.35
CA GLN A 64 10.29 6.07 -5.68
C GLN A 64 10.61 4.85 -6.57
N SER A 65 9.73 4.54 -7.52
CA SER A 65 10.02 3.58 -8.60
C SER A 65 10.63 4.32 -9.78
N ASP A 66 11.38 3.62 -10.64
CA ASP A 66 12.12 4.26 -11.74
C ASP A 66 11.20 4.96 -12.75
N ASP A 67 10.03 4.38 -13.02
CA ASP A 67 9.00 4.90 -13.92
C ASP A 67 8.27 6.14 -13.38
N ARG A 68 8.27 6.33 -12.07
CA ARG A 68 7.60 7.45 -11.39
C ARG A 68 8.57 8.40 -10.72
N ARG A 69 9.87 8.25 -10.94
CA ARG A 69 10.87 9.07 -10.27
C ARG A 69 10.75 10.53 -10.72
N THR A 70 10.59 11.46 -9.77
CA THR A 70 10.49 12.91 -10.03
C THR A 70 11.79 13.67 -9.79
N ASP A 71 12.85 12.97 -9.40
CA ASP A 71 14.19 13.50 -9.20
C ASP A 71 15.24 12.77 -10.07
N SER A 72 16.49 13.21 -10.00
CA SER A 72 17.59 12.64 -10.78
C SER A 72 18.32 11.50 -10.08
N TYR A 73 17.85 11.00 -8.93
CA TYR A 73 18.60 10.07 -8.09
C TYR A 73 18.28 8.61 -8.41
N ASN A 74 19.32 7.82 -8.72
CA ASN A 74 19.18 6.41 -9.10
C ASN A 74 19.19 5.46 -7.89
N SER A 75 19.39 5.98 -6.67
CA SER A 75 19.34 5.17 -5.47
C SER A 75 18.80 5.94 -4.25
N LEU A 76 18.32 5.19 -3.25
CA LEU A 76 17.93 5.74 -1.95
C LEU A 76 19.10 6.48 -1.26
N ARG A 77 20.33 6.01 -1.48
CA ARG A 77 21.52 6.63 -0.93
C ARG A 77 21.78 8.00 -1.54
N GLU A 78 21.78 8.10 -2.86
CA GLU A 78 21.96 9.37 -3.58
C GLU A 78 20.91 10.39 -3.13
N ARG A 79 19.64 9.95 -3.00
CA ARG A 79 18.54 10.80 -2.52
C ARG A 79 18.74 11.28 -1.08
N ALA A 80 19.24 10.42 -0.19
CA ALA A 80 19.57 10.81 1.18
C ALA A 80 20.78 11.75 1.27
N GLU A 81 21.83 11.50 0.48
CA GLU A 81 23.04 12.33 0.41
C GLU A 81 22.84 13.65 -0.34
N ALA A 82 21.76 13.78 -1.12
CA ALA A 82 21.39 15.04 -1.75
C ALA A 82 20.84 16.07 -0.76
N HIS A 83 20.28 15.64 0.38
CA HIS A 83 19.84 16.54 1.43
C HIS A 83 21.05 16.98 2.28
N PRO A 84 21.43 18.27 2.31
CA PRO A 84 22.71 18.71 2.88
C PRO A 84 22.94 18.29 4.33
N GLU A 85 21.89 18.34 5.17
CA GLU A 85 21.97 17.96 6.58
C GLU A 85 22.14 16.44 6.74
N LEU A 86 21.34 15.64 6.05
CA LEU A 86 21.44 14.19 6.09
C LEU A 86 22.79 13.72 5.53
N ALA A 87 23.30 14.35 4.47
CA ALA A 87 24.62 14.05 3.91
C ALA A 87 25.76 14.25 4.91
N LYS A 88 25.70 15.33 5.71
CA LYS A 88 26.67 15.59 6.80
C LYS A 88 26.56 14.51 7.88
N MET A 89 25.33 14.20 8.29
CA MET A 89 25.07 13.16 9.30
C MET A 89 25.56 11.78 8.84
N LEU A 90 25.26 11.38 7.61
CA LEU A 90 25.72 10.10 7.05
C LEU A 90 27.26 9.96 6.98
N LYS A 91 28.01 11.07 7.03
CA LYS A 91 29.48 11.08 7.07
C LYS A 91 30.04 11.25 8.50
N ALA A 92 29.21 11.64 9.46
CA ALA A 92 29.61 11.85 10.84
C ALA A 92 29.70 10.52 11.61
N LYS A 93 30.74 10.37 12.44
CA LYS A 93 30.96 9.16 13.25
C LYS A 93 29.91 8.97 14.37
N ASN A 94 29.38 10.07 14.91
CA ASN A 94 28.34 10.08 15.95
C ASN A 94 27.12 10.86 15.44
N THR A 95 26.20 10.15 14.81
CA THR A 95 24.95 10.74 14.29
C THR A 95 23.85 10.65 15.34
N SER A 96 23.20 11.77 15.66
CA SER A 96 21.97 11.74 16.44
C SER A 96 20.84 11.10 15.63
N VAL A 97 20.40 9.91 16.05
CA VAL A 97 19.29 9.19 15.40
C VAL A 97 18.00 9.99 15.43
N GLU A 98 17.76 10.75 16.51
CA GLU A 98 16.56 11.58 16.68
C GLU A 98 16.53 12.74 15.69
N GLU A 99 17.64 13.46 15.56
CA GLU A 99 17.75 14.57 14.60
C GLU A 99 17.68 14.08 13.15
N PHE A 100 18.33 12.94 12.85
CA PHE A 100 18.24 12.31 11.52
C PHE A 100 16.79 11.95 11.18
N THR A 101 16.09 11.34 12.16
CA THR A 101 14.68 10.97 12.03
C THR A 101 13.82 12.20 11.77
N LYS A 102 14.03 13.28 12.51
CA LYS A 102 13.26 14.52 12.36
C LYS A 102 13.44 15.13 10.97
N ILE A 103 14.67 15.19 10.46
CA ILE A 103 14.96 15.74 9.13
C ILE A 103 14.37 14.86 8.03
N ALA A 104 14.62 13.55 8.08
CA ALA A 104 14.11 12.61 7.08
C ALA A 104 12.58 12.56 7.06
N CYS A 105 11.93 12.52 8.23
CA CYS A 105 10.48 12.56 8.31
C CYS A 105 9.91 13.92 7.90
N LYS A 106 10.63 15.03 8.06
CA LYS A 106 10.16 16.33 7.55
C LYS A 106 10.20 16.38 6.02
N GLU A 107 11.23 15.81 5.41
CA GLU A 107 11.43 15.86 3.96
C GLU A 107 10.53 14.88 3.19
N TRP A 108 10.29 13.68 3.72
CA TRP A 108 9.54 12.64 2.99
C TRP A 108 8.35 12.10 3.78
N ILE A 109 7.15 12.20 3.19
CA ILE A 109 5.91 11.74 3.84
C ILE A 109 5.87 10.23 4.00
N ASP A 110 6.45 9.45 3.10
CA ASP A 110 6.42 7.98 3.19
C ASP A 110 7.34 7.47 4.31
N VAL A 111 8.47 8.14 4.55
CA VAL A 111 9.33 7.88 5.72
C VAL A 111 8.59 8.28 7.00
N ARG A 112 7.93 9.45 7.01
CA ARG A 112 7.11 9.93 8.14
C ARG A 112 5.95 8.99 8.46
N SER A 113 5.34 8.37 7.44
CA SER A 113 4.14 7.54 7.58
C SER A 113 4.44 6.07 7.84
N PHE A 114 5.31 5.45 7.04
CA PHE A 114 5.58 4.00 7.07
C PHE A 114 6.91 3.65 7.74
N GLY A 115 7.80 4.63 7.91
CA GLY A 115 9.17 4.40 8.33
C GLY A 115 10.06 3.93 7.18
N GLN A 116 11.36 3.88 7.46
CA GLN A 116 12.39 3.43 6.53
C GLN A 116 13.63 3.01 7.30
N VAL A 117 14.31 1.96 6.83
CA VAL A 117 15.63 1.57 7.31
C VAL A 117 16.69 2.19 6.41
N PHE A 118 17.54 3.04 6.97
CA PHE A 118 18.69 3.66 6.32
C PHE A 118 19.94 2.85 6.67
N ALA A 119 20.20 1.81 5.89
CA ALA A 119 21.34 0.90 6.06
C ALA A 119 22.43 1.16 5.00
N PHE A 120 23.11 2.30 5.09
CA PHE A 120 24.20 2.63 4.17
C PHE A 120 25.54 2.11 4.69
N LYS A 121 26.31 1.43 3.83
CA LYS A 121 27.55 0.71 4.18
C LYS A 121 28.69 1.58 4.76
N THR A 122 28.58 2.91 4.73
CA THR A 122 29.67 3.81 5.15
C THR A 122 29.82 3.96 6.66
N ASN A 123 28.77 3.71 7.44
CA ASN A 123 28.83 3.71 8.91
C ASN A 123 28.34 2.36 9.43
N SER A 124 28.93 1.87 10.53
CA SER A 124 28.54 0.64 11.23
C SER A 124 27.14 0.71 11.90
N VAL A 125 26.35 1.73 11.60
CA VAL A 125 25.07 2.03 12.24
C VAL A 125 23.97 2.10 11.18
N SER A 126 23.02 1.17 11.26
CA SER A 126 21.76 1.21 10.51
C SER A 126 20.74 2.05 11.29
N ILE A 127 20.18 3.09 10.66
CA ILE A 127 19.16 3.94 11.29
C ILE A 127 17.78 3.44 10.88
N GLY A 128 17.04 2.85 11.82
CA GLY A 128 15.68 2.36 11.60
C GLY A 128 14.62 3.35 12.09
N ILE A 129 13.86 3.93 11.16
CA ILE A 129 12.68 4.75 11.49
C ILE A 129 11.43 3.87 11.40
N ARG A 130 10.59 3.91 12.43
CA ARG A 130 9.28 3.24 12.47
C ARG A 130 8.17 4.28 12.30
N GLY A 131 7.34 4.12 11.28
CA GLY A 131 6.22 5.02 11.01
C GLY A 131 4.94 4.61 11.76
N PRO A 132 4.01 5.55 11.98
CA PRO A 132 2.75 5.28 12.68
C PRO A 132 1.72 4.49 11.88
N VAL A 133 1.82 4.46 10.54
CA VAL A 133 0.85 3.80 9.66
C VAL A 133 1.21 2.33 9.48
N SER A 134 0.37 1.46 10.00
CA SER A 134 0.44 0.00 9.84
C SER A 134 -0.67 -0.48 8.92
N ILE A 135 -0.33 -1.40 8.01
CA ILE A 135 -1.24 -1.97 7.00
C ILE A 135 -1.00 -3.46 6.97
N HIS A 136 -2.08 -4.24 6.97
CA HIS A 136 -2.06 -5.68 6.75
C HIS A 136 -2.05 -5.96 5.24
N ALA A 137 -1.61 -7.16 4.84
CA ALA A 137 -1.90 -7.63 3.50
C ALA A 137 -3.43 -7.65 3.28
N ALA A 138 -3.87 -7.37 2.05
CA ALA A 138 -5.25 -7.62 1.68
C ALA A 138 -5.44 -9.11 1.42
N THR A 139 -6.52 -9.67 1.92
CA THR A 139 -6.93 -11.05 1.63
C THR A 139 -8.32 -11.02 1.02
N SER A 140 -8.58 -11.89 0.05
CA SER A 140 -9.92 -12.03 -0.51
C SER A 140 -10.91 -12.56 0.54
N ILE A 141 -12.21 -12.28 0.36
CA ILE A 141 -13.29 -12.79 1.22
C ILE A 141 -13.61 -14.25 0.90
N ASP A 142 -13.41 -14.67 -0.35
CA ASP A 142 -13.58 -16.04 -0.83
C ASP A 142 -12.33 -16.49 -1.59
N PRO A 143 -12.14 -17.80 -1.80
CA PRO A 143 -11.13 -18.31 -2.71
C PRO A 143 -11.27 -17.72 -4.11
N ILE A 144 -10.15 -17.45 -4.77
CA ILE A 144 -10.09 -16.83 -6.10
C ILE A 144 -9.78 -17.84 -7.19
N ASP A 145 -10.33 -17.60 -8.39
CA ASP A 145 -9.97 -18.33 -9.59
C ASP A 145 -8.90 -17.59 -10.41
N ILE A 146 -7.73 -18.23 -10.56
CA ILE A 146 -6.63 -17.71 -11.37
C ILE A 146 -6.71 -18.28 -12.78
N VAL A 147 -7.01 -17.41 -13.75
CA VAL A 147 -7.03 -17.76 -15.17
C VAL A 147 -5.69 -17.41 -15.82
N SER A 148 -5.13 -18.39 -16.52
CA SER A 148 -3.91 -18.24 -17.31
C SER A 148 -4.25 -18.22 -18.80
N ILE A 149 -3.94 -17.13 -19.49
CA ILE A 149 -4.18 -16.97 -20.93
C ILE A 149 -2.83 -16.97 -21.64
N GLN A 150 -2.66 -17.85 -22.62
CA GLN A 150 -1.50 -17.80 -23.50
C GLN A 150 -1.68 -16.63 -24.48
N ILE A 151 -0.64 -15.82 -24.59
CA ILE A 151 -0.58 -14.67 -25.50
C ILE A 151 0.60 -14.82 -26.42
N THR A 152 0.57 -14.15 -27.58
CA THR A 152 1.69 -14.17 -28.51
C THR A 152 2.00 -12.76 -29.02
N LYS A 153 3.23 -12.27 -28.81
CA LYS A 153 3.70 -11.03 -29.45
C LYS A 153 3.98 -11.26 -30.94
N SER A 154 3.89 -10.19 -31.73
CA SER A 154 4.03 -10.24 -33.20
C SER A 154 5.48 -10.39 -33.67
N VAL A 155 6.46 -10.03 -32.84
CA VAL A 155 7.89 -9.97 -33.19
C VAL A 155 8.75 -10.74 -32.20
N ASN A 156 9.87 -11.27 -32.69
CA ASN A 156 10.88 -11.92 -31.85
C ASN A 156 11.64 -10.87 -31.01
N SER A 157 12.13 -11.25 -29.83
CA SER A 157 13.02 -10.44 -28.98
C SER A 157 14.41 -10.30 -29.61
N GLU A 158 14.84 -11.33 -30.32
CA GLU A 158 16.15 -11.42 -30.97
C GLU A 158 15.99 -11.56 -32.48
N PRO A 159 16.94 -11.06 -33.30
CA PRO A 159 16.89 -11.20 -34.75
C PRO A 159 16.82 -12.67 -35.17
N LYS A 160 15.70 -13.09 -35.75
CA LYS A 160 15.48 -14.43 -36.32
C LYS A 160 14.50 -14.35 -37.49
N GLU A 161 14.75 -15.14 -38.54
CA GLU A 161 13.89 -15.23 -39.73
C GLU A 161 12.54 -15.90 -39.47
N THR A 162 12.46 -16.81 -38.49
CA THR A 162 11.23 -17.53 -38.14
C THR A 162 10.72 -17.16 -36.76
N ARG A 163 9.41 -17.31 -36.54
CA ARG A 163 8.76 -17.00 -35.26
C ARG A 163 9.29 -17.93 -34.18
N SER A 164 9.79 -17.34 -33.10
CA SER A 164 10.52 -18.04 -32.05
C SER A 164 9.64 -18.21 -30.80
N SER A 165 10.00 -19.14 -29.90
CA SER A 165 9.20 -19.48 -28.70
C SER A 165 9.09 -18.33 -27.71
N ASP A 166 10.05 -17.42 -27.74
CA ASP A 166 10.05 -16.17 -26.97
C ASP A 166 8.85 -15.27 -27.34
N THR A 167 8.19 -15.51 -28.48
CA THR A 167 6.96 -14.80 -28.85
C THR A 167 5.75 -15.20 -28.01
N MET A 168 5.77 -16.38 -27.39
CA MET A 168 4.68 -16.84 -26.54
C MET A 168 4.91 -16.39 -25.09
N GLY A 169 3.88 -15.81 -24.48
CA GLY A 169 3.88 -15.43 -23.08
C GLY A 169 2.60 -15.90 -22.40
N MET A 170 2.55 -15.74 -21.08
CA MET A 170 1.34 -16.01 -20.29
C MET A 170 0.87 -14.73 -19.61
N LYS A 171 -0.43 -14.50 -19.63
CA LYS A 171 -1.08 -13.47 -18.82
C LYS A 171 -1.93 -14.16 -17.76
N HIS A 172 -1.63 -13.88 -16.51
CA HIS A 172 -2.37 -14.41 -15.37
C HIS A 172 -3.26 -13.32 -14.80
N ARG A 173 -4.50 -13.67 -14.46
CA ARG A 173 -5.47 -12.75 -13.85
C ARG A 173 -6.38 -13.49 -12.90
N VAL A 174 -6.98 -12.75 -11.99
CA VAL A 174 -8.14 -13.16 -11.21
C VAL A 174 -9.39 -12.78 -12.01
N ASP A 175 -10.35 -13.69 -12.17
CA ASP A 175 -11.59 -13.35 -12.89
C ASP A 175 -12.48 -12.41 -12.07
N PHE A 176 -12.69 -12.72 -10.79
CA PHE A 176 -13.26 -11.81 -9.81
C PHE A 176 -12.74 -12.12 -8.39
N GLY A 177 -12.58 -11.10 -7.54
CA GLY A 177 -12.35 -11.28 -6.11
C GLY A 177 -12.58 -10.00 -5.33
N LEU A 178 -13.28 -10.10 -4.19
CA LEU A 178 -13.42 -9.03 -3.21
C LEU A 178 -12.33 -9.16 -2.15
N TYR A 179 -11.53 -8.13 -1.96
CA TYR A 179 -10.41 -8.10 -1.02
C TYR A 179 -10.65 -7.08 0.10
N VAL A 180 -10.16 -7.41 1.29
CA VAL A 180 -10.14 -6.48 2.42
C VAL A 180 -8.75 -6.40 2.99
N PHE A 181 -8.27 -5.18 3.20
CA PHE A 181 -7.15 -4.93 4.09
C PHE A 181 -7.56 -4.00 5.22
N LYS A 182 -6.81 -4.11 6.31
CA LYS A 182 -7.01 -3.37 7.56
C LYS A 182 -5.72 -2.67 7.94
N GLY A 183 -5.85 -1.58 8.67
CA GLY A 183 -4.71 -0.84 9.15
C GLY A 183 -5.04 0.04 10.35
N SER A 184 -4.00 0.68 10.87
CA SER A 184 -4.11 1.62 11.98
C SER A 184 -3.01 2.68 11.93
N ILE A 185 -3.30 3.85 12.49
CA ILE A 185 -2.37 4.96 12.66
C ILE A 185 -2.21 5.23 14.17
N ASN A 186 -0.99 5.02 14.67
CA ASN A 186 -0.68 5.08 16.10
C ASN A 186 -0.06 6.43 16.50
N THR A 187 -0.57 7.08 17.55
CA THR A 187 -0.08 8.38 18.01
C THR A 187 1.33 8.35 18.61
N GLN A 188 1.73 7.26 19.27
CA GLN A 188 3.06 7.13 19.90
C GLN A 188 4.19 7.21 18.86
N LEU A 189 3.99 6.58 17.71
CA LEU A 189 4.96 6.67 16.60
C LEU A 189 4.80 7.99 15.82
N ALA A 190 3.59 8.55 15.79
CA ALA A 190 3.35 9.86 15.20
C ALA A 190 4.12 10.97 15.94
N GLU A 191 4.16 10.91 17.26
CA GLU A 191 4.95 11.83 18.10
C GLU A 191 6.45 11.78 17.79
N LYS A 192 6.99 10.60 17.48
CA LYS A 192 8.40 10.43 17.12
C LYS A 192 8.74 10.88 15.71
N THR A 193 7.81 10.73 14.78
CA THR A 193 8.00 11.04 13.36
C THR A 193 7.52 12.44 12.99
N GLY A 194 6.76 13.09 13.86
CA GLY A 194 6.08 14.36 13.56
C GLY A 194 4.90 14.19 12.61
N PHE A 195 4.33 12.98 12.49
CA PHE A 195 3.16 12.72 11.66
C PHE A 195 1.92 13.45 12.20
N THR A 196 1.21 14.13 11.32
CA THR A 196 0.16 15.09 11.66
C THR A 196 -1.24 14.60 11.32
N ASN A 197 -2.27 15.31 11.82
CA ASN A 197 -3.65 15.10 11.40
C ASN A 197 -3.85 15.32 9.88
N GLU A 198 -3.09 16.24 9.27
CA GLU A 198 -3.15 16.48 7.82
C GLU A 198 -2.54 15.31 7.03
N ASP A 199 -1.45 14.73 7.53
CA ASP A 199 -0.88 13.52 6.92
C ASP A 199 -1.88 12.35 6.98
N ALA A 200 -2.63 12.21 8.07
CA ALA A 200 -3.68 11.20 8.19
C ALA A 200 -4.79 11.39 7.13
N GLU A 201 -5.18 12.64 6.88
CA GLU A 201 -6.16 12.97 5.86
C GLU A 201 -5.63 12.66 4.45
N LYS A 202 -4.37 12.98 4.15
CA LYS A 202 -3.72 12.60 2.88
C LYS A 202 -3.67 11.08 2.69
N ILE A 203 -3.38 10.32 3.75
CA ILE A 203 -3.45 8.86 3.71
C ILE A 203 -4.89 8.41 3.42
N LYS A 204 -5.90 8.99 4.08
CA LYS A 204 -7.31 8.69 3.82
C LYS A 204 -7.69 8.93 2.36
N GLN A 205 -7.31 10.07 1.80
CA GLN A 205 -7.53 10.39 0.38
C GLN A 205 -6.79 9.43 -0.57
N ALA A 206 -5.57 9.03 -0.22
CA ALA A 206 -4.80 8.04 -0.98
C ALA A 206 -5.43 6.64 -0.94
N LEU A 207 -6.14 6.29 0.14
CA LEU A 207 -6.89 5.03 0.23
C LEU A 207 -8.15 5.05 -0.63
N MET A 208 -8.85 6.19 -0.72
CA MET A 208 -10.04 6.34 -1.56
C MET A 208 -9.70 6.26 -3.06
N THR A 209 -8.55 6.84 -3.44
CA THR A 209 -8.09 6.94 -4.83
C THR A 209 -7.02 5.90 -5.19
N LEU A 210 -6.94 4.78 -4.46
CA LEU A 210 -5.78 3.88 -4.43
C LEU A 210 -5.31 3.37 -5.79
N PHE A 211 -6.23 3.24 -6.76
CA PHE A 211 -5.95 2.69 -8.09
C PHE A 211 -5.92 3.73 -9.21
N GLU A 212 -6.18 5.00 -8.91
CA GLU A 212 -5.99 6.07 -9.89
C GLU A 212 -4.54 6.13 -10.36
N ASN A 213 -4.33 6.25 -11.68
CA ASN A 213 -3.02 6.25 -12.33
C ASN A 213 -2.14 5.01 -12.04
N ASP A 214 -2.74 3.87 -11.70
CA ASP A 214 -2.05 2.58 -11.53
C ASP A 214 -2.40 1.57 -12.66
N SER A 215 -2.98 2.05 -13.75
CA SER A 215 -3.40 1.20 -14.86
C SER A 215 -2.22 0.68 -15.67
N SER A 216 -2.36 -0.56 -16.13
CA SER A 216 -1.34 -1.27 -16.92
C SER A 216 -1.98 -2.41 -17.71
N SER A 217 -1.22 -3.09 -18.55
CA SER A 217 -1.72 -4.30 -19.22
C SER A 217 -2.19 -5.37 -18.21
N ALA A 218 -1.53 -5.50 -17.06
CA ALA A 218 -1.91 -6.47 -16.02
C ALA A 218 -3.13 -6.02 -15.19
N ARG A 219 -3.40 -4.71 -15.14
CA ARG A 219 -4.49 -4.06 -14.40
C ARG A 219 -5.15 -3.02 -15.32
N PRO A 220 -5.99 -3.45 -16.27
CA PRO A 220 -6.70 -2.51 -17.14
C PRO A 220 -7.51 -1.48 -16.34
N GLU A 221 -7.76 -0.30 -16.91
CA GLU A 221 -8.64 0.70 -16.29
C GLU A 221 -9.99 0.09 -15.89
N GLY A 222 -10.51 0.40 -14.70
CA GLY A 222 -11.76 -0.15 -14.16
C GLY A 222 -11.71 -1.62 -13.71
N SER A 223 -10.55 -2.28 -13.79
CA SER A 223 -10.40 -3.68 -13.33
C SER A 223 -10.09 -3.82 -11.84
N MET A 224 -9.77 -2.73 -11.17
CA MET A 224 -9.54 -2.66 -9.73
C MET A 224 -10.24 -1.43 -9.18
N GLU A 225 -11.00 -1.58 -8.11
CA GLU A 225 -11.87 -0.53 -7.58
C GLU A 225 -11.87 -0.59 -6.06
N VAL A 226 -11.74 0.57 -5.42
CA VAL A 226 -12.02 0.71 -3.98
C VAL A 226 -13.51 0.98 -3.82
N HIS A 227 -14.21 0.08 -3.13
CA HIS A 227 -15.65 0.23 -2.91
C HIS A 227 -15.95 1.07 -1.69
N LYS A 228 -15.28 0.76 -0.56
CA LYS A 228 -15.53 1.41 0.72
C LYS A 228 -14.24 1.57 1.51
N VAL A 229 -14.07 2.74 2.11
CA VAL A 229 -13.09 3.03 3.16
C VAL A 229 -13.84 3.27 4.45
N TYR A 230 -13.61 2.40 5.44
CA TYR A 230 -14.09 2.57 6.80
C TYR A 230 -13.00 3.24 7.63
N TRP A 231 -13.31 4.38 8.24
CA TRP A 231 -12.36 5.19 8.97
C TRP A 231 -12.87 5.47 10.39
N TRP A 232 -12.29 4.76 11.37
CA TRP A 232 -12.65 4.89 12.77
C TRP A 232 -11.72 5.88 13.46
N LYS A 233 -12.27 6.99 13.93
CA LYS A 233 -11.55 7.99 14.73
C LYS A 233 -11.83 7.73 16.20
N HIS A 234 -10.79 7.33 16.94
CA HIS A 234 -10.92 7.17 18.38
C HIS A 234 -10.94 8.52 19.08
N ASN A 235 -11.55 8.58 20.27
CA ASN A 235 -11.52 9.77 21.12
C ASN A 235 -10.26 9.88 22.01
N SER A 236 -9.29 8.97 21.86
CA SER A 236 -8.08 8.92 22.68
C SER A 236 -6.85 8.52 21.88
N LYS A 237 -5.67 8.86 22.41
CA LYS A 237 -4.36 8.51 21.83
C LYS A 237 -4.12 7.00 21.73
N LEU A 238 -4.56 6.24 22.72
CA LEU A 238 -4.37 4.77 22.75
C LEU A 238 -5.47 4.01 22.02
N GLY A 239 -6.61 4.67 21.75
CA GLY A 239 -7.82 4.04 21.24
C GLY A 239 -8.78 3.62 22.36
N GLN A 240 -10.06 3.48 21.99
CA GLN A 240 -11.15 3.01 22.87
C GLN A 240 -11.25 1.49 22.91
N TYR A 241 -10.82 0.84 21.83
CA TYR A 241 -10.91 -0.59 21.62
C TYR A 241 -9.62 -1.10 20.99
N SER A 242 -9.36 -2.41 21.13
CA SER A 242 -8.27 -3.03 20.38
C SER A 242 -8.58 -2.96 18.88
N SER A 243 -7.54 -2.74 18.05
CA SER A 243 -7.69 -2.74 16.58
C SER A 243 -8.36 -4.01 16.08
N ALA A 244 -8.03 -5.17 16.69
CA ALA A 244 -8.66 -6.43 16.35
C ALA A 244 -10.19 -6.43 16.58
N LYS A 245 -10.70 -5.77 17.63
CA LYS A 245 -12.14 -5.66 17.86
C LYS A 245 -12.79 -4.71 16.84
N VAL A 246 -12.17 -3.55 16.58
CA VAL A 246 -12.65 -2.59 15.57
C VAL A 246 -12.70 -3.24 14.19
N HIS A 247 -11.62 -3.89 13.77
CA HIS A 247 -11.54 -4.57 12.48
C HIS A 247 -12.49 -5.75 12.32
N ARG A 248 -12.90 -6.42 13.41
CA ARG A 248 -13.92 -7.48 13.39
C ARG A 248 -15.35 -6.95 13.35
N SER A 249 -15.56 -5.67 13.67
CA SER A 249 -16.89 -5.06 13.57
C SER A 249 -17.37 -4.96 12.12
N LEU A 250 -16.44 -4.89 11.16
CA LEU A 250 -16.74 -5.00 9.74
C LEU A 250 -16.91 -6.48 9.36
N LYS A 251 -18.14 -6.84 8.99
CA LYS A 251 -18.53 -8.17 8.57
C LYS A 251 -18.90 -8.15 7.09
N ILE A 252 -18.30 -9.06 6.33
CA ILE A 252 -18.60 -9.24 4.91
C ILE A 252 -18.98 -10.70 4.70
N LYS A 253 -20.10 -10.91 4.02
CA LYS A 253 -20.64 -12.23 3.75
C LYS A 253 -21.04 -12.34 2.28
N SER A 254 -20.60 -13.41 1.63
CA SER A 254 -21.00 -13.77 0.28
C SER A 254 -22.48 -14.20 0.28
N LEU A 255 -23.26 -13.64 -0.64
CA LEU A 255 -24.68 -13.95 -0.84
C LEU A 255 -24.88 -15.15 -1.78
N THR A 256 -23.85 -15.50 -2.54
CA THR A 256 -23.84 -16.62 -3.48
C THR A 256 -22.62 -17.52 -3.23
N GLU A 257 -22.66 -18.76 -3.72
CA GLU A 257 -21.54 -19.71 -3.57
C GLU A 257 -20.32 -19.33 -4.43
N GLN A 258 -20.55 -18.63 -5.54
CA GLN A 258 -19.53 -18.19 -6.48
C GLN A 258 -19.75 -16.72 -6.82
N PRO A 259 -19.35 -15.80 -5.94
CA PRO A 259 -19.50 -14.37 -6.19
C PRO A 259 -18.68 -13.94 -7.41
N ARG A 260 -19.29 -13.10 -8.26
CA ARG A 260 -18.69 -12.59 -9.51
C ARG A 260 -18.73 -11.07 -9.62
N SER A 261 -19.33 -10.41 -8.65
CA SER A 261 -19.54 -8.98 -8.60
C SER A 261 -19.54 -8.48 -7.15
N PHE A 262 -19.42 -7.17 -6.95
CA PHE A 262 -19.46 -6.58 -5.61
C PHE A 262 -20.84 -6.75 -4.97
N GLU A 263 -21.90 -6.74 -5.78
CA GLU A 263 -23.30 -6.89 -5.39
C GLU A 263 -23.61 -8.29 -4.84
N ASP A 264 -22.75 -9.28 -5.08
CA ASP A 264 -22.85 -10.62 -4.50
C ASP A 264 -22.42 -10.68 -3.02
N TYR A 265 -22.16 -9.52 -2.39
CA TYR A 265 -21.75 -9.43 -0.99
C TYR A 265 -22.68 -8.54 -0.18
N GLU A 266 -22.96 -9.01 1.04
CA GLU A 266 -23.55 -8.20 2.10
C GLU A 266 -22.44 -7.70 3.03
N ILE A 267 -22.36 -6.38 3.16
CA ILE A 267 -21.45 -5.72 4.10
C ILE A 267 -22.26 -5.13 5.24
N SER A 268 -21.97 -5.59 6.46
CA SER A 268 -22.58 -5.09 7.69
C SER A 268 -21.51 -4.58 8.65
N LEU A 269 -21.87 -3.57 9.42
CA LEU A 269 -20.98 -2.95 10.39
C LEU A 269 -21.63 -2.97 11.77
N GLU A 270 -20.98 -3.64 12.72
CA GLU A 270 -21.38 -3.60 14.12
C GLU A 270 -20.94 -2.28 14.76
N GLN A 271 -21.89 -1.51 15.27
CA GLN A 271 -21.57 -0.28 15.97
C GLN A 271 -20.86 -0.59 17.30
N LEU A 272 -19.78 0.14 17.57
CA LEU A 272 -19.07 0.10 18.83
C LEU A 272 -19.35 1.38 19.60
N ASP A 273 -19.81 1.25 20.84
CA ASP A 273 -20.28 2.37 21.65
C ASP A 273 -19.27 3.52 21.73
N GLY A 274 -19.69 4.70 21.27
CA GLY A 274 -18.88 5.91 21.30
C GLY A 274 -17.68 5.91 20.34
N LEU A 275 -17.53 4.93 19.44
CA LEU A 275 -16.54 4.96 18.36
C LEU A 275 -17.20 5.39 17.06
N GLN A 276 -16.86 6.58 16.58
CA GLN A 276 -17.37 7.10 15.32
C GLN A 276 -16.66 6.44 14.14
N VAL A 277 -17.46 6.06 13.14
CA VAL A 277 -16.98 5.51 11.87
C VAL A 277 -17.47 6.39 10.73
N GLU A 278 -16.53 6.85 9.92
CA GLU A 278 -16.79 7.53 8.66
C GLU A 278 -16.71 6.45 7.57
N VAL A 279 -17.81 6.21 6.85
CA VAL A 279 -17.88 5.28 5.73
C VAL A 279 -17.83 6.10 4.45
N ILE A 280 -16.80 5.88 3.65
CA ILE A 280 -16.49 6.71 2.49
C ILE A 280 -16.43 5.81 1.25
N ASP A 281 -17.01 6.28 0.15
CA ASP A 281 -16.91 5.61 -1.14
C ASP A 281 -15.52 5.84 -1.75
N GLY A 282 -15.01 4.86 -2.49
CA GLY A 282 -13.87 5.11 -3.37
C GLY A 282 -14.25 6.05 -4.51
N ILE A 283 -13.24 6.57 -5.18
CA ILE A 283 -13.36 7.49 -6.33
C ILE A 283 -12.75 6.82 -7.56
#